data_AF-A0A8D0ERU0-F1
#
_entry.id   AF-A0A8D0ERU0-F1
#
_cell.length_a   1.000
_cell.length_b   1.000
_cell.length_c   1.000
_cell.angle_alpha   90.00
_cell.angle_beta   90.00
_cell.angle_gamma   90.00
#
_symmetry.space_group_name_H-M   'P 1'
#
loop_
_entity.id
_entity.type
_entity.pdbx_description
1 polymer ?
#
loop_
_entity_poly.entity_id
_entity_poly.type
_entity_poly.pdbx_seq_one_letter_code
_entity_poly.pdbx_strand_id
1 'polypeptide(L)' 'MGRSSKDKRDIYYRLAKEEGWRARSAFKLLQLDQRFQLFEGVRRAVDLCAAPGSWSQVLSRKLR' A
#
# COMPACT_ATOMS: atom_id res chain seq x y z
N MET A 1 -16.63 10.37 -28.11
CA MET A 1 -16.62 9.87 -26.71
C MET A 1 -15.30 9.18 -26.44
N GLY A 2 -14.31 9.89 -25.88
CA GLY A 2 -13.03 9.29 -25.53
C GLY A 2 -13.23 8.25 -24.43
N ARG A 3 -12.73 7.02 -24.60
CA ARG A 3 -12.75 5.98 -23.56
C ARG A 3 -12.25 6.60 -22.25
N SER A 4 -13.10 6.59 -21.22
CA SER A 4 -12.79 7.18 -19.92
C SER A 4 -11.46 6.61 -19.42
N SER A 5 -10.57 7.48 -18.93
CA SER A 5 -9.28 7.12 -18.33
C SER A 5 -9.38 6.10 -17.19
N LYS A 6 -10.59 5.82 -16.70
CA LYS A 6 -10.91 4.76 -15.74
C LYS A 6 -10.44 3.37 -16.19
N ASP A 7 -10.45 3.07 -17.49
CA ASP A 7 -10.01 1.78 -18.06
C ASP A 7 -8.50 1.60 -18.12
N LYS A 8 -7.72 2.69 -18.01
CA LYS A 8 -6.24 2.63 -18.02
C LYS A 8 -5.62 2.42 -16.63
N ARG A 9 -6.44 2.28 -15.58
CA ARG A 9 -5.94 2.10 -14.21
C ARG A 9 -5.48 0.66 -14.04
N ASP A 10 -4.27 0.51 -13.52
CA ASP A 10 -3.63 -0.79 -13.36
C ASP A 10 -4.35 -1.67 -12.32
N ILE A 11 -4.02 -2.96 -12.32
CA ILE A 11 -4.61 -3.97 -11.44
C ILE A 11 -4.50 -3.57 -9.95
N TYR A 12 -3.38 -2.97 -9.52
CA TYR A 12 -3.17 -2.63 -8.12
C TYR A 12 -3.97 -1.41 -7.67
N TYR A 13 -4.38 -0.53 -8.60
CA TYR A 13 -5.34 0.52 -8.27
C TYR A 13 -6.71 -0.08 -7.89
N ARG A 14 -7.20 -1.03 -8.68
CA ARG A 14 -8.48 -1.71 -8.42
C ARG A 14 -8.41 -2.54 -7.14
N LEU A 15 -7.36 -3.36 -7.03
CA LEU A 15 -7.11 -4.18 -5.84
C LEU A 15 -6.97 -3.33 -4.57
N ALA A 16 -6.33 -2.16 -4.64
CA ALA A 16 -6.26 -1.24 -3.50
C ALA A 16 -7.65 -0.80 -3.03
N LYS A 17 -8.56 -0.52 -3.95
CA LYS A 17 -9.93 -0.12 -3.61
C LYS A 17 -10.73 -1.29 -3.04
N GLU A 18 -10.61 -2.47 -3.64
CA GLU A 18 -11.27 -3.71 -3.20
C GLU A 18 -10.81 -4.13 -1.80
N GLU A 19 -9.51 -4.03 -1.49
CA GLU A 19 -8.94 -4.40 -0.18
C GLU A 19 -8.93 -3.25 0.86
N GLY A 20 -9.53 -2.11 0.53
CA GLY A 20 -9.63 -0.97 1.45
C GLY A 20 -8.30 -0.24 1.75
N TRP A 21 -7.34 -0.33 0.84
CA TRP A 21 -6.11 0.47 0.88
C TRP A 21 -6.35 1.88 0.30
N ARG A 22 -5.77 2.89 0.93
CA ARG A 22 -5.89 4.29 0.46
C ARG A 22 -5.23 4.51 -0.90
N ALA A 23 -4.17 3.77 -1.22
CA ALA A 23 -3.47 3.85 -2.48
C ALA A 23 -2.78 2.52 -2.85
N ARG A 24 -2.54 2.32 -4.16
CA ARG A 24 -1.83 1.16 -4.72
C ARG A 24 -0.38 1.02 -4.26
N SER A 25 0.20 2.06 -3.66
CA SER A 25 1.53 2.01 -3.05
C SER A 25 1.62 1.05 -1.88
N ALA A 26 0.51 0.69 -1.22
CA ALA A 26 0.50 -0.34 -0.16
C ALA A 26 1.14 -1.65 -0.61
N PHE A 27 0.83 -2.11 -1.83
CA PHE A 27 1.37 -3.36 -2.37
C PHE A 27 2.88 -3.35 -2.53
N LYS A 28 3.50 -2.20 -2.80
CA LYS A 28 4.96 -2.08 -2.88
C LYS A 28 5.61 -2.44 -1.54
N LEU A 29 5.09 -1.89 -0.44
CA LEU A 29 5.63 -2.16 0.89
C LEU A 29 5.35 -3.61 1.34
N LEU A 30 4.16 -4.13 1.03
CA LEU A 30 3.82 -5.54 1.31
C LEU A 30 4.74 -6.52 0.57
N GLN A 31 5.04 -6.26 -0.70
CA GLN A 31 5.96 -7.08 -1.49
C GLN A 31 7.40 -6.97 -1.00
N LEU A 32 7.83 -5.78 -0.58
CA LEU A 32 9.14 -5.59 0.04
C LEU A 32 9.25 -6.36 1.36
N ASP A 33 8.24 -6.27 2.21
CA ASP A 33 8.18 -7.04 3.46
C ASP A 33 8.23 -8.55 3.19
N GLN A 34 7.48 -9.05 2.20
CA GLN A 34 7.50 -10.46 1.82
C GLN A 34 8.90 -10.94 1.38
N ARG A 35 9.69 -10.08 0.71
CA ARG A 35 11.01 -10.43 0.20
C ARG A 35 12.13 -10.26 1.21
N PHE A 36 12.03 -9.25 2.07
CA PHE A 36 13.14 -8.80 2.93
C PHE A 36 12.84 -8.91 4.43
N GLN A 37 11.65 -9.39 4.80
CA GLN A 37 11.21 -9.53 6.20
C GLN A 37 11.36 -8.20 6.98
N LEU A 38 11.02 -7.09 6.33
CA LEU A 38 11.29 -5.73 6.83
C LEU A 38 10.71 -5.46 8.23
N PHE A 39 9.61 -6.13 8.58
CA PHE A 39 8.94 -5.92 9.86
C PHE A 39 9.32 -6.92 10.96
N GLU A 40 10.22 -7.87 10.70
CA GLU A 40 10.67 -8.83 11.70
C GLU A 40 11.42 -8.14 12.85
N GLY A 41 10.94 -8.31 14.07
CA GLY A 41 11.50 -7.65 15.27
C GLY A 41 11.27 -6.13 15.34
N VAL A 42 10.53 -5.54 14.40
CA VAL A 42 10.24 -4.10 14.41
C VAL A 42 9.13 -3.78 15.39
N ARG A 43 9.43 -2.91 16.37
CA ARG A 43 8.45 -2.45 17.37
C ARG A 43 7.91 -1.05 17.10
N ARG A 44 8.65 -0.23 16.34
CA ARG A 44 8.31 1.16 16.03
C ARG A 44 8.76 1.48 14.62
N ALA A 45 7.95 2.26 13.91
CA ALA A 45 8.24 2.72 12.56
C ALA A 45 7.79 4.17 12.38
N VAL A 46 8.43 4.89 11.45
CA VAL A 46 8.07 6.26 11.06
C VAL A 46 7.84 6.25 9.55
N ASP A 47 6.67 6.72 9.12
CA ASP A 47 6.29 6.88 7.71
C ASP A 47 6.44 8.36 7.32
N LEU A 48 7.51 8.70 6.61
CA LEU A 48 7.80 10.07 6.18
C LEU A 48 7.08 10.35 4.86
N CYS A 49 6.50 11.56 4.73
CA CYS A 49 5.69 11.95 3.58
C CYS A 49 4.49 11.01 3.35
N ALA A 50 3.90 10.52 4.44
CA ALA A 50 2.93 9.44 4.44
C ALA A 50 1.68 9.69 3.61
N ALA A 51 1.26 10.95 3.39
CA ALA A 51 -0.01 11.28 2.73
C ALA A 51 -0.17 10.53 1.38
N PRO A 52 -1.28 9.81 1.13
CA PRO A 52 -2.53 9.76 1.92
C PRO A 52 -2.55 8.73 3.07
N GLY A 53 -1.48 7.96 3.28
CA GLY A 53 -1.30 7.08 4.44
C GLY A 53 -1.34 5.59 4.12
N SER A 54 -1.13 5.17 2.86
CA SER A 54 -1.22 3.76 2.49
C SER A 54 -0.14 2.89 3.16
N TRP A 55 1.06 3.43 3.36
CA TRP A 55 2.15 2.70 4.05
C TRP A 55 1.91 2.67 5.54
N SER A 56 1.47 3.79 6.13
CA SER A 56 0.96 3.83 7.51
C SER A 56 -0.17 2.80 7.77
N GLN A 57 -1.08 2.56 6.82
CA GLN A 57 -2.07 1.48 6.95
C GLN A 57 -1.40 0.10 6.98
N VAL A 58 -0.39 -0.14 6.13
CA VAL A 58 0.36 -1.40 6.12
C VAL A 58 1.05 -1.60 7.47
N LEU A 59 1.78 -0.59 7.96
CA LEU A 59 2.43 -0.61 9.26
C LEU A 59 1.42 -0.89 10.39
N SER A 60 0.26 -0.23 10.38
CA SER A 60 -0.79 -0.48 11.38
C SER A 60 -1.38 -1.89 11.33
N ARG A 61 -1.38 -2.57 10.18
CA ARG A 61 -1.86 -3.96 10.07
C ARG A 61 -0.77 -4.99 10.38
N LYS A 62 0.52 -4.64 10.20
CA LYS A 62 1.67 -5.54 10.34
C LYS A 62 2.38 -5.47 11.69
N LEU A 63 2.42 -4.30 12.31
CA LEU A 63 3.12 -4.04 13.57
C LEU A 63 2.18 -4.01 14.79
N ARG A 64 0.91 -4.39 14.60
CA ARG A 64 -0.04 -4.55 15.70
C ARG A 64 0.20 -5.85 16.45
#